data_AF-A0A953KKM2-F1
#
_entry.id   AF-A0A953KKM2-F1
#
_cell.length_a   1.000
_cell.length_b   1.000
_cell.length_c   1.000
_cell.angle_alpha   90.00
_cell.angle_beta   90.00
_cell.angle_gamma   90.00
#
_symmetry.space_group_name_H-M   'P 1'
#
loop_
_entity.id
_entity.type
_entity.pdbx_description
1 polymer ?
#
loop_
_entity_poly.entity_id
_entity_poly.type
_entity_poly.pdbx_seq_one_letter_code
_entity_poly.pdbx_strand_id
1 'polypeptide(L)'
;MNYKGLLLILAICLTSCDLNHPPINIGGDYFKPKWPGVRNGNVRVIQIEEKGKQYNLWTKTFGNSINKRILLLSGGPGCSHEYFECFENYLPAEGIEFIYYDQLGTGFSDHPKDTSMWDLARYVEEVETVRKALQLGPSDFYLLGHSWGGILAMEYALKYQKNLKGLIISNMMASCPKYDQYAKDVLAKKINAIVLDSIKMLESKGDIHNPRYTELLMTHFYSQFICRIPLAEWPEPLQRSFNGLNESLYVTMQGPSEFGISGKLENWDRSSELNQLKIPVLVIGATYDTMDPEYMSWMSQQIKGATFLLCPNGSHMCMWDDQEHYFQGLISFFRNELSR
;
A
#
# COMPACT_ATOMS: atom_id res chain seq x y z
N MET A 1 -2.68 55.97 50.44
CA MET A 1 -2.12 55.12 49.38
C MET A 1 -1.57 53.86 50.03
N ASN A 2 -2.24 52.72 49.86
CA ASN A 2 -1.62 51.39 49.96
C ASN A 2 -2.60 50.34 49.41
N TYR A 3 -2.06 49.50 48.55
CA TYR A 3 -2.76 48.62 47.62
C TYR A 3 -3.48 47.47 48.31
N LYS A 4 -4.76 47.25 47.96
CA LYS A 4 -5.46 45.98 48.19
C LYS A 4 -5.05 45.01 47.07
N GLY A 5 -4.25 44.00 47.41
CA GLY A 5 -4.00 42.84 46.54
C GLY A 5 -5.18 41.88 46.61
N LEU A 6 -5.95 41.79 45.54
CA LEU A 6 -6.97 40.77 45.33
C LEU A 6 -6.31 39.63 44.54
N LEU A 7 -6.02 38.50 45.19
CA LEU A 7 -5.59 37.29 44.49
C LEU A 7 -6.81 36.67 43.78
N LEU A 8 -6.85 36.79 42.46
CA LEU A 8 -7.77 36.05 41.60
C LEU A 8 -7.16 34.66 41.35
N ILE A 9 -7.72 33.62 41.96
CA ILE A 9 -7.40 32.23 41.61
C ILE A 9 -8.20 31.91 40.35
N LEU A 10 -7.53 31.91 39.20
CA LEU A 10 -8.07 31.39 37.95
C LEU A 10 -8.13 29.86 38.05
N ALA A 11 -9.33 29.31 38.24
CA ALA A 11 -9.56 27.88 38.06
C ALA A 11 -9.50 27.57 36.56
N ILE A 12 -8.38 27.02 36.11
CA ILE A 12 -8.23 26.48 34.75
C ILE A 12 -9.01 25.16 34.72
N CYS A 13 -10.21 25.19 34.12
CA CYS A 13 -10.92 23.97 33.75
C CYS A 13 -10.15 23.30 32.60
N LEU A 14 -9.25 22.37 32.94
CA LEU A 14 -8.73 21.39 32.00
C LEU A 14 -9.86 20.43 31.67
N THR A 15 -10.56 20.67 30.56
CA THR A 15 -11.36 19.62 29.93
C THR A 15 -10.38 18.61 29.33
N SER A 16 -10.07 17.56 30.09
CA SER A 16 -9.51 16.35 29.50
C SER A 16 -10.56 15.80 28.56
N CYS A 17 -10.30 15.82 27.25
CA CYS A 17 -11.03 14.98 26.32
C CYS A 17 -10.79 13.54 26.76
N ASP A 18 -11.79 12.97 27.40
CA ASP A 18 -11.78 11.60 27.86
C ASP A 18 -11.87 10.71 26.61
N LEU A 19 -10.73 10.21 26.13
CA LEU A 19 -10.61 9.20 25.07
C LEU A 19 -11.04 7.82 25.59
N ASN A 20 -12.14 7.76 26.33
CA ASN A 20 -12.78 6.52 26.75
C ASN A 20 -13.57 5.96 25.57
N HIS A 21 -12.86 5.45 24.56
CA HIS A 21 -13.45 4.57 23.57
C HIS A 21 -13.45 3.15 24.14
N PRO A 22 -14.63 2.51 24.31
CA PRO A 22 -14.65 1.11 24.70
C PRO A 22 -13.93 0.28 23.62
N PRO A 23 -13.08 -0.69 24.00
CA PRO A 23 -12.43 -1.55 23.02
C PRO A 23 -13.50 -2.26 22.18
N ILE A 24 -13.38 -2.19 20.86
CA ILE A 24 -14.31 -2.82 19.90
C ILE A 24 -14.24 -4.37 19.99
N ASN A 25 -13.38 -4.94 20.83
CA ASN A 25 -13.34 -6.36 21.11
C ASN A 25 -13.13 -6.61 22.61
N ILE A 26 -14.23 -6.62 23.37
CA ILE A 26 -14.21 -7.08 24.77
C ILE A 26 -14.11 -8.62 24.74
N GLY A 27 -12.88 -9.13 24.68
CA GLY A 27 -12.56 -10.52 25.01
C GLY A 27 -12.25 -11.43 23.83
N GLY A 28 -10.96 -11.64 23.55
CA GLY A 28 -10.38 -12.85 22.91
C GLY A 28 -10.95 -13.31 21.56
N ASP A 29 -11.94 -12.63 21.00
CA ASP A 29 -12.71 -13.08 19.84
C ASP A 29 -11.95 -12.84 18.53
N TYR A 30 -11.08 -11.82 18.49
CA TYR A 30 -10.41 -11.39 17.27
C TYR A 30 -9.70 -12.52 16.51
N PHE A 31 -9.09 -13.46 17.22
CA PHE A 31 -8.40 -14.61 16.60
C PHE A 31 -9.24 -15.89 16.56
N LYS A 32 -10.55 -15.81 16.83
CA LYS A 32 -11.41 -16.97 16.69
C LYS A 32 -11.37 -17.43 15.23
N PRO A 33 -11.28 -18.74 15.00
CA PRO A 33 -11.14 -19.24 13.66
C PRO A 33 -12.36 -18.93 12.81
N LYS A 34 -12.13 -18.30 11.65
CA LYS A 34 -13.18 -17.90 10.71
C LYS A 34 -13.66 -19.05 9.83
N TRP A 35 -12.76 -19.98 9.53
CA TRP A 35 -13.00 -21.07 8.60
C TRP A 35 -13.02 -22.43 9.32
N PRO A 36 -13.82 -23.39 8.85
CA PRO A 36 -13.79 -24.77 9.35
C PRO A 36 -12.46 -25.45 8.98
N GLY A 37 -12.10 -26.52 9.69
CA GLY A 37 -10.92 -27.33 9.39
C GLY A 37 -9.74 -27.09 10.34
N VAL A 38 -8.54 -27.51 9.88
CA VAL A 38 -7.30 -27.49 10.66
C VAL A 38 -6.90 -26.06 11.02
N ARG A 39 -6.48 -25.84 12.27
CA ARG A 39 -6.01 -24.54 12.74
C ARG A 39 -4.58 -24.30 12.25
N ASN A 40 -4.43 -23.43 11.25
CA ASN A 40 -3.17 -23.13 10.57
C ASN A 40 -2.84 -21.62 10.54
N GLY A 41 -3.36 -20.85 11.50
CA GLY A 41 -3.20 -19.39 11.52
C GLY A 41 -4.03 -18.66 10.47
N ASN A 42 -5.22 -19.20 10.12
CA ASN A 42 -6.16 -18.64 9.14
C ASN A 42 -5.58 -18.50 7.73
N VAL A 43 -4.66 -19.39 7.35
CA VAL A 43 -4.14 -19.48 5.99
C VAL A 43 -5.16 -20.17 5.10
N ARG A 44 -5.39 -19.61 3.90
CA ARG A 44 -6.18 -20.24 2.85
C ARG A 44 -5.43 -20.18 1.52
N VAL A 45 -5.47 -21.31 0.83
CA VAL A 45 -5.02 -21.42 -0.55
C VAL A 45 -6.24 -21.41 -1.46
N ILE A 46 -6.26 -20.47 -2.40
CA ILE A 46 -7.33 -20.28 -3.37
C ILE A 46 -6.81 -20.80 -4.72
N GLN A 47 -7.52 -21.77 -5.29
CA GLN A 47 -7.17 -22.32 -6.59
C GLN A 47 -7.74 -21.45 -7.71
N ILE A 48 -6.91 -21.17 -8.71
CA ILE A 48 -7.29 -20.52 -9.95
C ILE A 48 -6.85 -21.38 -11.13
N GLU A 49 -7.55 -21.27 -12.26
CA GLU A 49 -7.14 -21.90 -13.50
C GLU A 49 -6.68 -20.83 -14.49
N GLU A 50 -5.47 -20.98 -14.99
CA GLU A 50 -4.88 -20.09 -15.98
C GLU A 50 -4.29 -20.92 -17.11
N LYS A 51 -4.78 -20.69 -18.33
CA LYS A 51 -4.32 -21.40 -19.54
C LYS A 51 -4.32 -22.93 -19.41
N GLY A 52 -5.38 -23.48 -18.80
CA GLY A 52 -5.55 -24.93 -18.60
C GLY A 52 -4.63 -25.53 -17.54
N LYS A 53 -4.01 -24.73 -16.68
CA LYS A 53 -3.22 -25.17 -15.52
C LYS A 53 -3.78 -24.59 -14.24
N GLN A 54 -3.74 -25.39 -13.18
CA GLN A 54 -4.15 -24.97 -11.84
C GLN A 54 -2.99 -24.29 -11.13
N TYR A 55 -3.29 -23.19 -10.45
CA TYR A 55 -2.36 -22.44 -9.61
C TYR A 55 -2.98 -22.14 -8.26
N ASN A 56 -2.13 -22.00 -7.25
CA ASN A 56 -2.47 -21.71 -5.89
C ASN A 56 -2.12 -20.26 -5.55
N LEU A 57 -3.11 -19.53 -5.02
CA LEU A 57 -2.93 -18.22 -4.42
C LEU A 57 -2.96 -18.34 -2.90
N TRP A 58 -1.94 -17.83 -2.23
CA TRP A 58 -1.84 -17.83 -0.78
C TRP A 58 -2.50 -16.59 -0.18
N THR A 59 -3.25 -16.79 0.90
CA THR A 59 -3.84 -15.73 1.71
C THR A 59 -3.75 -16.07 3.19
N LYS A 60 -3.71 -15.05 4.04
CA LYS A 60 -3.78 -15.20 5.50
C LYS A 60 -4.61 -14.09 6.12
N THR A 61 -5.58 -14.47 6.95
CA THR A 61 -6.47 -13.51 7.62
C THR A 61 -6.05 -13.29 9.07
N PHE A 62 -5.85 -12.02 9.44
CA PHE A 62 -5.69 -11.58 10.82
C PHE A 62 -6.95 -10.88 11.28
N GLY A 63 -7.60 -11.45 12.30
CA GLY A 63 -8.89 -10.98 12.77
C GLY A 63 -10.07 -11.83 12.30
N ASN A 64 -11.24 -11.48 12.80
CA ASN A 64 -12.51 -12.07 12.44
C ASN A 64 -13.64 -11.02 12.29
N SER A 65 -13.26 -9.77 12.04
CA SER A 65 -14.20 -8.65 11.93
C SER A 65 -15.24 -8.90 10.83
N ILE A 66 -16.49 -8.53 11.12
CA ILE A 66 -17.60 -8.58 10.15
C ILE A 66 -17.93 -7.23 9.53
N ASN A 67 -17.29 -6.14 9.99
CA ASN A 67 -17.64 -4.77 9.59
C ASN A 67 -16.49 -4.00 8.94
N LYS A 68 -15.24 -4.42 9.20
CA LYS A 68 -14.02 -3.76 8.72
C LYS A 68 -13.02 -4.83 8.28
N ARG A 69 -13.09 -5.22 7.00
CA ARG A 69 -12.23 -6.25 6.42
C ARG A 69 -11.44 -5.63 5.28
N ILE A 70 -10.12 -5.57 5.40
CA ILE A 70 -9.25 -4.98 4.40
C ILE A 70 -8.40 -6.04 3.70
N LEU A 71 -8.46 -6.10 2.37
CA LEU A 71 -7.51 -6.88 1.56
C LEU A 71 -6.34 -5.98 1.19
N LEU A 72 -5.11 -6.47 1.40
CA LEU A 72 -3.89 -5.73 1.12
C LEU A 72 -3.29 -6.22 -0.21
N LEU A 73 -3.13 -5.31 -1.17
CA LEU A 73 -2.47 -5.58 -2.45
C LEU A 73 -1.04 -5.03 -2.39
N SER A 74 -0.07 -5.93 -2.48
CA SER A 74 1.36 -5.61 -2.48
C SER A 74 1.80 -4.89 -3.76
N GLY A 75 2.90 -4.16 -3.63
CA GLY A 75 3.56 -3.38 -4.67
C GLY A 75 4.58 -4.20 -5.46
N GLY A 76 5.54 -3.48 -6.02
CA GLY A 76 6.51 -3.99 -6.99
C GLY A 76 6.17 -3.49 -8.39
N PRO A 77 5.62 -4.32 -9.31
CA PRO A 77 4.96 -5.61 -9.05
C PRO A 77 5.96 -6.72 -8.76
N GLY A 78 5.61 -7.67 -7.88
CA GLY A 78 6.48 -8.80 -7.58
C GLY A 78 6.91 -8.93 -6.13
N CYS A 79 6.57 -7.96 -5.28
CA CYS A 79 6.77 -8.06 -3.83
C CYS A 79 5.64 -8.89 -3.19
N SER A 80 5.97 -9.55 -2.08
CA SER A 80 5.03 -10.34 -1.26
C SER A 80 4.28 -9.46 -0.26
N HIS A 81 3.33 -10.06 0.46
CA HIS A 81 2.67 -9.44 1.60
C HIS A 81 3.60 -9.08 2.77
N GLU A 82 4.82 -9.63 2.84
CA GLU A 82 5.66 -9.59 4.04
C GLU A 82 6.00 -8.17 4.48
N TYR A 83 6.13 -7.21 3.56
CA TYR A 83 6.39 -5.82 3.95
C TYR A 83 5.17 -5.16 4.65
N PHE A 84 3.98 -5.76 4.60
CA PHE A 84 2.82 -5.30 5.38
C PHE A 84 2.81 -5.82 6.82
N GLU A 85 3.79 -6.61 7.26
CA GLU A 85 3.83 -7.19 8.62
C GLU A 85 3.70 -6.15 9.74
N CYS A 86 4.09 -4.88 9.52
CA CYS A 86 3.84 -3.80 10.48
C CYS A 86 2.36 -3.59 10.83
N PHE A 87 1.41 -3.96 9.95
CA PHE A 87 -0.03 -3.76 10.17
C PHE A 87 -0.54 -4.57 11.37
N GLU A 88 0.14 -5.67 11.72
CA GLU A 88 -0.16 -6.51 12.89
C GLU A 88 -0.08 -5.74 14.21
N ASN A 89 0.73 -4.67 14.29
CA ASN A 89 0.86 -3.86 15.49
C ASN A 89 -0.25 -2.82 15.66
N TYR A 90 -1.01 -2.51 14.61
CA TYR A 90 -1.93 -1.37 14.61
C TYR A 90 -3.39 -1.77 14.41
N LEU A 91 -3.68 -2.62 13.42
CA LEU A 91 -5.07 -2.92 13.03
C LEU A 91 -5.83 -3.82 14.03
N PRO A 92 -5.21 -4.81 14.70
CA PRO A 92 -5.93 -5.66 15.64
C PRO A 92 -6.53 -4.91 16.83
N ALA A 93 -5.82 -3.90 17.36
CA ALA A 93 -6.30 -3.07 18.46
C ALA A 93 -7.58 -2.29 18.10
N GLU A 94 -7.78 -2.02 16.81
CA GLU A 94 -8.91 -1.29 16.25
C GLU A 94 -10.06 -2.20 15.80
N GLY A 95 -9.90 -3.53 15.97
CA GLY A 95 -10.87 -4.53 15.50
C GLY A 95 -11.02 -4.56 13.97
N ILE A 96 -9.98 -4.14 13.24
CA ILE A 96 -9.95 -4.15 11.78
C ILE A 96 -9.32 -5.47 11.33
N GLU A 97 -10.12 -6.35 10.72
CA GLU A 97 -9.59 -7.57 10.08
C GLU A 97 -8.82 -7.16 8.83
N PHE A 98 -7.60 -7.66 8.68
CA PHE A 98 -6.83 -7.49 7.44
C PHE A 98 -6.39 -8.84 6.89
N ILE A 99 -6.21 -8.87 5.58
CA ILE A 99 -5.94 -10.07 4.82
C ILE A 99 -4.69 -9.84 3.98
N TYR A 100 -3.65 -10.61 4.28
CA TYR A 100 -2.53 -10.78 3.38
C TYR A 100 -2.94 -11.64 2.20
N TYR A 101 -2.45 -11.24 1.03
CA TYR A 101 -2.65 -11.92 -0.23
C TYR A 101 -1.38 -11.77 -1.05
N ASP A 102 -0.79 -12.91 -1.40
CA ASP A 102 0.31 -12.94 -2.34
C ASP A 102 -0.29 -13.10 -3.75
N GLN A 103 -0.08 -12.11 -4.60
CA GLN A 103 -0.48 -12.16 -6.02
C GLN A 103 0.25 -13.30 -6.73
N LEU A 104 -0.31 -13.86 -7.81
CA LEU A 104 0.38 -14.94 -8.55
C LEU A 104 1.77 -14.47 -8.99
N GLY A 105 2.77 -15.33 -8.76
CA GLY A 105 4.17 -14.99 -8.98
C GLY A 105 4.86 -14.32 -7.79
N THR A 106 4.23 -14.22 -6.62
CA THR A 106 4.83 -13.58 -5.44
C THR A 106 4.71 -14.45 -4.20
N GLY A 107 5.62 -14.26 -3.24
CA GLY A 107 5.55 -14.88 -1.91
C GLY A 107 5.25 -16.37 -1.93
N PHE A 108 4.21 -16.78 -1.20
CA PHE A 108 3.78 -18.17 -1.05
C PHE A 108 2.77 -18.64 -2.12
N SER A 109 2.38 -17.78 -3.05
CA SER A 109 1.58 -18.18 -4.22
C SER A 109 2.46 -18.91 -5.25
N ASP A 110 1.84 -19.60 -6.21
CA ASP A 110 2.60 -20.29 -7.25
C ASP A 110 3.35 -19.29 -8.16
N HIS A 111 4.52 -19.71 -8.65
CA HIS A 111 5.44 -18.90 -9.45
C HIS A 111 5.51 -19.41 -10.90
N PRO A 112 4.52 -19.08 -11.76
CA PRO A 112 4.59 -19.45 -13.17
C PRO A 112 5.77 -18.74 -13.85
N LYS A 113 6.38 -19.42 -14.83
CA LYS A 113 7.44 -18.84 -15.68
C LYS A 113 6.90 -18.19 -16.96
N ASP A 114 5.60 -18.33 -17.23
CA ASP A 114 4.99 -17.79 -18.44
C ASP A 114 4.72 -16.28 -18.27
N THR A 115 5.58 -15.46 -18.86
CA THR A 115 5.53 -14.00 -18.74
C THR A 115 4.31 -13.35 -19.38
N SER A 116 3.58 -14.09 -20.22
CA SER A 116 2.30 -13.58 -20.72
C SER A 116 1.18 -13.64 -19.69
N MET A 117 1.44 -14.22 -18.50
CA MET A 117 0.60 -14.06 -17.31
C MET A 117 0.82 -12.73 -16.58
N TRP A 118 1.91 -11.99 -16.89
CA TRP A 118 2.14 -10.64 -16.37
C TRP A 118 1.25 -9.65 -17.13
N ASP A 119 -0.03 -9.65 -16.78
CA ASP A 119 -1.07 -8.86 -17.43
C ASP A 119 -1.99 -8.23 -16.38
N LEU A 120 -2.15 -6.90 -16.46
CA LEU A 120 -2.90 -6.13 -15.48
C LEU A 120 -4.38 -6.55 -15.43
N ALA A 121 -5.03 -6.76 -16.59
CA ALA A 121 -6.44 -7.13 -16.62
C ALA A 121 -6.68 -8.50 -15.98
N ARG A 122 -5.75 -9.44 -16.17
CA ARG A 122 -5.76 -10.75 -15.50
C ARG A 122 -5.58 -10.61 -13.98
N TYR A 123 -4.66 -9.78 -13.50
CA TYR A 123 -4.54 -9.52 -12.05
C TYR A 123 -5.82 -8.89 -11.45
N VAL A 124 -6.55 -8.06 -12.20
CA VAL A 124 -7.84 -7.51 -11.75
C VAL A 124 -8.88 -8.62 -11.53
N GLU A 125 -8.94 -9.62 -12.42
CA GLU A 125 -9.82 -10.79 -12.26
C GLU A 125 -9.36 -11.72 -11.13
N GLU A 126 -8.05 -11.80 -10.89
CA GLU A 126 -7.49 -12.53 -9.76
C GLU A 126 -7.98 -11.96 -8.43
N VAL A 127 -7.95 -10.62 -8.27
CA VAL A 127 -8.49 -9.94 -7.08
C VAL A 127 -9.98 -10.24 -6.89
N GLU A 128 -10.78 -10.27 -7.96
CA GLU A 128 -12.19 -10.63 -7.88
C GLU A 128 -12.41 -12.08 -7.44
N THR A 129 -11.56 -12.99 -7.92
CA THR A 129 -11.58 -14.40 -7.53
C THR A 129 -11.23 -14.58 -6.05
N VAL A 130 -10.20 -13.87 -5.58
CA VAL A 130 -9.80 -13.84 -4.17
C VAL A 130 -10.91 -13.26 -3.30
N ARG A 131 -11.50 -12.14 -3.70
CA ARG A 131 -12.64 -11.51 -3.01
C ARG A 131 -13.80 -12.49 -2.83
N LYS A 132 -14.21 -13.16 -3.91
CA LYS A 132 -15.29 -14.16 -3.88
C LYS A 132 -14.96 -15.32 -2.95
N ALA A 133 -13.76 -15.89 -3.06
CA ALA A 133 -13.33 -17.02 -2.25
C ALA A 133 -13.30 -16.70 -0.74
N LEU A 134 -12.97 -15.45 -0.39
CA LEU A 134 -12.92 -14.92 0.97
C LEU A 134 -14.25 -14.34 1.47
N GLN A 135 -15.29 -14.34 0.63
CA GLN A 135 -16.64 -13.85 0.94
C GLN A 135 -16.61 -12.40 1.46
N LEU A 136 -15.88 -11.53 0.77
CA LEU A 136 -15.81 -10.10 1.08
C LEU A 136 -16.92 -9.37 0.30
N GLY A 137 -17.70 -8.51 0.97
CA GLY A 137 -18.87 -7.87 0.37
C GLY A 137 -18.92 -6.34 0.56
N PRO A 138 -19.82 -5.65 -0.15
CA PRO A 138 -19.88 -4.19 -0.12
C PRO A 138 -20.25 -3.59 1.25
N SER A 139 -20.72 -4.40 2.20
CA SER A 139 -21.03 -3.97 3.56
C SER A 139 -19.82 -3.90 4.50
N ASP A 140 -18.70 -4.56 4.14
CA ASP A 140 -17.55 -4.76 5.03
C ASP A 140 -16.17 -4.71 4.35
N PHE A 141 -16.12 -4.75 3.01
CA PHE A 141 -14.89 -4.93 2.25
C PHE A 141 -14.21 -3.62 1.87
N TYR A 142 -12.99 -3.44 2.34
CA TYR A 142 -12.07 -2.39 1.95
C TYR A 142 -10.91 -2.98 1.16
N LEU A 143 -10.44 -2.27 0.14
CA LEU A 143 -9.27 -2.65 -0.63
C LEU A 143 -8.18 -1.61 -0.43
N LEU A 144 -7.00 -2.03 0.02
CA LEU A 144 -5.82 -1.17 0.05
C LEU A 144 -4.82 -1.67 -0.96
N GLY A 145 -4.46 -0.78 -1.87
CA GLY A 145 -3.37 -1.01 -2.82
C GLY A 145 -2.20 -0.09 -2.51
N HIS A 146 -1.01 -0.66 -2.32
CA HIS A 146 0.22 0.11 -2.17
C HIS A 146 1.07 0.01 -3.44
N SER A 147 1.57 1.14 -3.94
CA SER A 147 2.42 1.18 -5.15
C SER A 147 1.73 0.52 -6.36
N TRP A 148 2.34 -0.46 -7.03
CA TRP A 148 1.67 -1.32 -8.02
C TRP A 148 0.29 -1.84 -7.56
N GLY A 149 0.16 -2.24 -6.30
CA GLY A 149 -1.11 -2.65 -5.72
C GLY A 149 -2.17 -1.55 -5.80
N GLY A 150 -1.76 -0.27 -5.79
CA GLY A 150 -2.61 0.90 -6.02
C GLY A 150 -3.10 1.02 -7.46
N ILE A 151 -2.27 0.72 -8.46
CA ILE A 151 -2.70 0.58 -9.88
C ILE A 151 -3.78 -0.50 -9.96
N LEU A 152 -3.48 -1.68 -9.41
CA LEU A 152 -4.40 -2.82 -9.42
C LEU A 152 -5.71 -2.50 -8.66
N ALA A 153 -5.63 -1.80 -7.54
CA ALA A 153 -6.81 -1.40 -6.77
C ALA A 153 -7.67 -0.38 -7.51
N MET A 154 -7.07 0.57 -8.22
CA MET A 154 -7.81 1.54 -9.06
C MET A 154 -8.52 0.85 -10.21
N GLU A 155 -7.86 -0.03 -10.96
CA GLU A 155 -8.49 -0.84 -12.00
C GLU A 155 -9.64 -1.70 -11.45
N TYR A 156 -9.39 -2.37 -10.32
CA TYR A 156 -10.41 -3.16 -9.64
C TYR A 156 -11.61 -2.30 -9.24
N ALA A 157 -11.39 -1.12 -8.65
CA ALA A 157 -12.48 -0.25 -8.23
C ALA A 157 -13.27 0.31 -9.42
N LEU A 158 -12.61 0.72 -10.50
CA LEU A 158 -13.30 1.19 -11.71
C LEU A 158 -14.24 0.12 -12.29
N LYS A 159 -13.85 -1.16 -12.20
CA LYS A 159 -14.66 -2.30 -12.68
C LYS A 159 -15.70 -2.81 -11.66
N TYR A 160 -15.32 -2.87 -10.38
CA TYR A 160 -16.01 -3.64 -9.34
C TYR A 160 -16.32 -2.84 -8.07
N GLN A 161 -16.30 -1.51 -8.08
CA GLN A 161 -16.62 -0.67 -6.90
C GLN A 161 -17.94 -0.99 -6.21
N LYS A 162 -18.91 -1.61 -6.89
CA LYS A 162 -20.16 -2.09 -6.26
C LYS A 162 -19.95 -3.18 -5.20
N ASN A 163 -18.77 -3.80 -5.18
CA ASN A 163 -18.37 -4.79 -4.18
C ASN A 163 -17.56 -4.18 -3.03
N LEU A 164 -17.18 -2.90 -3.13
CA LEU A 164 -16.31 -2.21 -2.17
C LEU A 164 -17.13 -1.31 -1.25
N LYS A 165 -16.79 -1.35 0.03
CA LYS A 165 -17.18 -0.34 1.01
C LYS A 165 -16.26 0.88 0.97
N GLY A 166 -14.99 0.69 0.65
CA GLY A 166 -14.03 1.77 0.51
C GLY A 166 -12.74 1.33 -0.17
N LEU A 167 -12.03 2.30 -0.73
CA LEU A 167 -10.75 2.11 -1.41
C LEU A 167 -9.66 2.94 -0.72
N ILE A 168 -8.48 2.36 -0.55
CA ILE A 168 -7.28 3.06 -0.07
C ILE A 168 -6.22 2.93 -1.16
N ILE A 169 -5.79 4.06 -1.72
CA ILE A 169 -4.69 4.16 -2.67
C ILE A 169 -3.49 4.69 -1.90
N SER A 170 -2.48 3.85 -1.69
CA SER A 170 -1.33 4.16 -0.85
C SER A 170 -0.07 4.31 -1.70
N ASN A 171 0.53 5.50 -1.69
CA ASN A 171 1.77 5.82 -2.40
C ASN A 171 1.70 5.43 -3.89
N MET A 172 0.64 5.86 -4.60
CA MET A 172 0.49 5.59 -6.02
C MET A 172 -0.27 6.70 -6.74
N MET A 173 0.25 7.10 -7.90
CA MET A 173 -0.37 8.06 -8.82
C MET A 173 -1.31 7.35 -9.80
N ALA A 174 -2.35 8.02 -10.26
CA ALA A 174 -3.26 7.52 -11.32
C ALA A 174 -2.69 7.62 -12.75
N SER A 175 -1.39 7.88 -12.93
CA SER A 175 -0.76 8.02 -14.24
C SER A 175 0.74 7.70 -14.15
N CYS A 176 1.14 6.61 -14.80
CA CYS A 176 2.54 6.22 -14.94
C CYS A 176 3.37 7.24 -15.73
N PRO A 177 2.85 7.86 -16.82
CA PRO A 177 3.54 8.98 -17.47
C PRO A 177 3.83 10.15 -16.53
N LYS A 178 2.91 10.46 -15.60
CA LYS A 178 3.13 11.52 -14.60
C LYS A 178 4.12 11.12 -13.52
N TYR A 179 4.11 9.85 -13.11
CA TYR A 179 5.14 9.30 -12.23
C TYR A 179 6.53 9.39 -12.87
N ASP A 180 6.68 8.96 -14.13
CA ASP A 180 7.94 9.04 -14.86
C ASP A 180 8.43 10.49 -15.03
N GLN A 181 7.50 11.40 -15.33
CA GLN A 181 7.79 12.82 -15.39
C GLN A 181 8.32 13.33 -14.04
N TYR A 182 7.69 12.97 -12.92
CA TYR A 182 8.14 13.38 -11.59
C TYR A 182 9.52 12.80 -11.24
N ALA A 183 9.77 11.54 -11.56
CA ALA A 183 11.08 10.92 -11.40
C ALA A 183 12.18 11.68 -12.15
N LYS A 184 11.93 12.08 -13.40
CA LYS A 184 12.88 12.83 -14.25
C LYS A 184 13.05 14.28 -13.82
N ASP A 185 11.95 14.97 -13.57
CA ASP A 185 11.92 16.42 -13.39
C ASP A 185 12.21 16.85 -11.95
N VAL A 186 11.97 15.98 -10.98
CA VAL A 186 12.11 16.28 -9.54
C VAL A 186 13.14 15.38 -8.87
N LEU A 187 12.93 14.07 -8.87
CA LEU A 187 13.78 13.16 -8.08
C LEU A 187 15.21 13.07 -8.62
N ALA A 188 15.37 12.97 -9.94
CA ALA A 188 16.68 12.92 -10.59
C ALA A 188 17.58 14.11 -10.21
N LYS A 189 16.98 15.30 -10.02
CA LYS A 189 17.70 16.52 -9.62
C LYS A 189 18.19 16.51 -8.18
N LYS A 190 17.65 15.61 -7.33
CA LYS A 190 18.06 15.42 -5.94
C LYS A 190 19.22 14.41 -5.82
N ILE A 191 19.55 13.69 -6.89
CA ILE A 191 20.66 12.73 -6.93
C ILE A 191 21.90 13.43 -7.49
N ASN A 192 23.08 13.04 -6.99
CA ASN A 192 24.35 13.52 -7.55
C ASN A 192 24.44 13.14 -9.05
N ALA A 193 24.80 14.10 -9.91
CA ALA A 193 24.82 13.91 -11.36
C ALA A 193 25.72 12.74 -11.82
N ILE A 194 26.89 12.54 -11.21
CA ILE A 194 27.81 11.45 -11.58
C ILE A 194 27.22 10.08 -11.22
N VAL A 195 26.56 10.00 -10.06
CA VAL A 195 25.84 8.79 -9.62
C VAL A 195 24.69 8.51 -10.58
N LEU A 196 23.89 9.52 -10.89
CA LEU A 196 22.75 9.41 -11.81
C LEU A 196 23.19 8.94 -13.20
N ASP A 197 24.26 9.52 -13.75
CA ASP A 197 24.82 9.12 -15.06
C ASP A 197 25.32 7.68 -15.03
N SER A 198 25.92 7.25 -13.92
CA SER A 198 26.38 5.86 -13.75
C SER A 198 25.21 4.87 -13.72
N ILE A 199 24.13 5.18 -12.99
CA ILE A 199 22.89 4.38 -12.96
C ILE A 199 22.32 4.25 -14.37
N LYS A 200 22.08 5.38 -15.05
CA LYS A 200 21.51 5.41 -16.41
C LYS A 200 22.38 4.67 -17.43
N MET A 201 23.71 4.79 -17.32
CA MET A 201 24.62 4.07 -18.21
C MET A 201 24.48 2.55 -18.03
N LEU A 202 24.37 2.06 -16.79
CA LEU A 202 24.20 0.63 -16.50
C LEU A 202 22.84 0.13 -17.01
N GLU A 203 21.76 0.87 -16.77
CA GLU A 203 20.43 0.56 -17.30
C GLU A 203 20.41 0.52 -18.82
N SER A 204 21.04 1.49 -19.51
CA SER A 204 21.09 1.53 -20.98
C SER A 204 21.82 0.34 -21.61
N LYS A 205 22.68 -0.33 -20.84
CA LYS A 205 23.40 -1.55 -21.24
C LYS A 205 22.65 -2.82 -20.83
N GLY A 206 21.53 -2.70 -20.13
CA GLY A 206 20.81 -3.81 -19.50
C GLY A 206 21.60 -4.47 -18.36
N ASP A 207 22.60 -3.80 -17.78
CA ASP A 207 23.49 -4.36 -16.76
C ASP A 207 22.91 -4.20 -15.34
N ILE A 208 21.64 -4.59 -15.17
CA ILE A 208 20.85 -4.39 -13.94
C ILE A 208 21.23 -5.37 -12.82
N HIS A 209 22.03 -6.40 -13.11
CA HIS A 209 22.57 -7.33 -12.11
C HIS A 209 23.97 -6.94 -11.63
N ASN A 210 24.51 -5.82 -12.12
CA ASN A 210 25.80 -5.35 -11.68
C ASN A 210 25.74 -4.95 -10.20
N PRO A 211 26.62 -5.47 -9.32
CA PRO A 211 26.62 -5.08 -7.90
C PRO A 211 26.77 -3.57 -7.70
N ARG A 212 27.46 -2.88 -8.62
CA ARG A 212 27.58 -1.42 -8.61
C ARG A 212 26.25 -0.74 -8.92
N TYR A 213 25.43 -1.29 -9.81
CA TYR A 213 24.10 -0.75 -10.10
C TYR A 213 23.23 -0.81 -8.84
N THR A 214 23.16 -1.99 -8.19
CA THR A 214 22.41 -2.17 -6.94
C THR A 214 22.92 -1.24 -5.84
N GLU A 215 24.24 -1.15 -5.63
CA GLU A 215 24.81 -0.29 -4.58
C GLU A 215 24.51 1.20 -4.82
N LEU A 216 24.64 1.68 -6.06
CA LEU A 216 24.31 3.07 -6.41
C LEU A 216 22.83 3.37 -6.17
N LEU A 217 21.94 2.49 -6.66
CA LEU A 217 20.49 2.66 -6.55
C LEU A 217 20.03 2.61 -5.08
N MET A 218 20.51 1.62 -4.33
CA MET A 218 20.15 1.47 -2.91
C MET A 218 20.61 2.67 -2.09
N THR A 219 21.88 3.07 -2.27
CA THR A 219 22.50 4.13 -1.47
C THR A 219 21.96 5.51 -1.80
N HIS A 220 21.73 5.82 -3.08
CA HIS A 220 21.45 7.17 -3.52
C HIS A 220 20.00 7.43 -3.94
N PHE A 221 19.19 6.38 -4.12
CA PHE A 221 17.77 6.52 -4.44
C PHE A 221 16.88 5.88 -3.38
N TYR A 222 17.03 4.58 -3.09
CA TYR A 222 16.08 3.85 -2.24
C TYR A 222 16.12 4.36 -0.79
N SER A 223 17.31 4.64 -0.25
CA SER A 223 17.48 5.21 1.10
C SER A 223 16.85 6.60 1.28
N GLN A 224 16.57 7.30 0.17
CA GLN A 224 16.02 8.66 0.21
C GLN A 224 14.52 8.69 -0.07
N PHE A 225 14.07 7.86 -1.01
CA PHE A 225 12.72 7.95 -1.58
C PHE A 225 11.87 6.70 -1.41
N ILE A 226 12.46 5.54 -1.13
CA ILE A 226 11.71 4.29 -0.90
C ILE A 226 11.49 4.04 0.59
N CYS A 227 12.55 4.03 1.39
CA CYS A 227 12.45 3.92 2.83
C CYS A 227 13.62 4.66 3.47
N ARG A 228 13.30 5.64 4.31
CA ARG A 228 14.26 6.59 4.91
C ARG A 228 14.87 6.11 6.21
N ILE A 229 14.47 4.94 6.70
CA ILE A 229 15.20 4.22 7.74
C ILE A 229 16.61 3.92 7.18
N PRO A 230 17.69 4.06 7.97
CA PRO A 230 19.03 3.70 7.53
C PRO A 230 19.06 2.29 6.90
N LEU A 231 19.74 2.12 5.76
CA LEU A 231 19.72 0.86 5.01
C LEU A 231 20.08 -0.37 5.84
N ALA A 232 21.07 -0.24 6.73
CA ALA A 232 21.49 -1.31 7.63
C ALA A 232 20.45 -1.70 8.70
N GLU A 233 19.45 -0.83 8.90
CA GLU A 233 18.38 -0.96 9.89
C GLU A 233 17.01 -1.14 9.23
N TRP A 234 16.96 -1.36 7.90
CA TRP A 234 15.70 -1.61 7.22
C TRP A 234 14.94 -2.76 7.92
N PRO A 235 13.62 -2.62 8.13
CA PRO A 235 12.84 -3.66 8.79
C PRO A 235 13.02 -5.02 8.12
N GLU A 236 13.17 -6.09 8.91
CA GLU A 236 13.37 -7.44 8.36
C GLU A 236 12.28 -7.85 7.35
N PRO A 237 10.97 -7.64 7.61
CA PRO A 237 9.94 -8.05 6.66
C PRO A 237 9.98 -7.26 5.36
N LEU A 238 10.42 -5.98 5.43
CA LEU A 238 10.67 -5.17 4.26
C LEU A 238 11.81 -5.76 3.42
N GLN A 239 12.97 -6.03 4.06
CA GLN A 239 14.12 -6.63 3.37
C GLN A 239 13.77 -8.00 2.79
N ARG A 240 13.06 -8.85 3.53
CA ARG A 240 12.64 -10.18 3.10
C ARG A 240 11.74 -10.12 1.86
N SER A 241 10.79 -9.20 1.83
CA SER A 241 9.93 -9.00 0.65
C SER A 241 10.73 -8.53 -0.58
N PHE A 242 11.66 -7.59 -0.41
CA PHE A 242 12.52 -7.11 -1.50
C PHE A 242 13.48 -8.21 -2.01
N ASN A 243 14.03 -9.03 -1.11
CA ASN A 243 14.88 -10.17 -1.48
C ASN A 243 14.10 -11.26 -2.21
N GLY A 244 12.80 -11.39 -1.92
CA GLY A 244 11.88 -12.31 -2.58
C GLY A 244 11.21 -11.75 -3.84
N LEU A 245 11.63 -10.57 -4.31
CA LEU A 245 11.03 -9.92 -5.48
C LEU A 245 11.06 -10.85 -6.70
N ASN A 246 9.90 -11.03 -7.33
CA ASN A 246 9.85 -11.65 -8.65
C ASN A 246 10.32 -10.66 -9.72
N GLU A 247 11.61 -10.71 -10.03
CA GLU A 247 12.24 -9.83 -11.01
C GLU A 247 11.62 -9.95 -12.41
N SER A 248 11.21 -11.15 -12.84
CA SER A 248 10.58 -11.32 -14.14
C SER A 248 9.28 -10.54 -14.25
N LEU A 249 8.44 -10.62 -13.22
CA LEU A 249 7.21 -9.85 -13.12
C LEU A 249 7.52 -8.35 -13.02
N TYR A 250 8.43 -7.96 -12.13
CA TYR A 250 8.83 -6.57 -11.90
C TYR A 250 9.32 -5.90 -13.18
N VAL A 251 10.36 -6.45 -13.82
CA VAL A 251 10.97 -5.86 -15.01
C VAL A 251 10.00 -5.84 -16.20
N THR A 252 9.14 -6.85 -16.34
CA THR A 252 8.16 -6.90 -17.43
C THR A 252 7.12 -5.79 -17.30
N MET A 253 6.65 -5.52 -16.08
CA MET A 253 5.53 -4.62 -15.84
C MET A 253 5.99 -3.18 -15.55
N GLN A 254 6.95 -3.02 -14.65
CA GLN A 254 7.49 -1.75 -14.19
C GLN A 254 8.68 -1.30 -15.04
N GLY A 255 9.73 -2.13 -15.12
CA GLY A 255 11.03 -1.76 -15.66
C GLY A 255 12.16 -2.08 -14.69
N PRO A 256 13.38 -1.54 -14.90
CA PRO A 256 14.58 -2.00 -14.22
C PRO A 256 14.70 -1.57 -12.75
N SER A 257 13.93 -0.57 -12.31
CA SER A 257 13.95 -0.06 -10.93
C SER A 257 12.73 0.80 -10.61
N GLU A 258 12.62 1.23 -9.34
CA GLU A 258 11.70 2.28 -8.87
C GLU A 258 12.10 3.68 -9.36
N PHE A 259 13.15 3.81 -10.18
CA PHE A 259 13.57 5.10 -10.71
C PHE A 259 13.06 5.26 -12.15
N GLY A 260 11.77 5.57 -12.25
CA GLY A 260 11.05 5.70 -13.52
C GLY A 260 10.29 4.42 -13.89
N ILE A 261 9.75 4.38 -15.11
CA ILE A 261 8.97 3.26 -15.63
C ILE A 261 9.22 3.07 -17.12
N SER A 262 9.32 1.81 -17.55
CA SER A 262 9.58 1.45 -18.95
C SER A 262 9.05 0.06 -19.35
N GLY A 263 8.29 -0.58 -18.46
CA GLY A 263 7.63 -1.86 -18.72
C GLY A 263 6.25 -1.68 -19.34
N LYS A 264 5.42 -2.73 -19.31
CA LYS A 264 4.05 -2.70 -19.86
C LYS A 264 3.16 -1.59 -19.29
N LEU A 265 3.48 -1.07 -18.11
CA LEU A 265 2.73 -0.03 -17.43
C LEU A 265 3.12 1.39 -17.83
N GLU A 266 4.15 1.58 -18.67
CA GLU A 266 4.69 2.91 -18.99
C GLU A 266 3.62 3.93 -19.44
N ASN A 267 2.58 3.45 -20.13
CA ASN A 267 1.51 4.27 -20.69
C ASN A 267 0.19 4.14 -19.90
N TRP A 268 0.20 3.48 -18.74
CA TRP A 268 -0.99 3.32 -17.92
C TRP A 268 -1.43 4.66 -17.32
N ASP A 269 -2.69 5.03 -17.53
CA ASP A 269 -3.29 6.28 -17.04
C ASP A 269 -4.79 6.10 -16.80
N ARG A 270 -5.25 6.45 -15.60
CA ARG A 270 -6.66 6.49 -15.16
C ARG A 270 -7.06 7.84 -14.56
N SER A 271 -6.24 8.86 -14.76
CA SER A 271 -6.43 10.19 -14.19
C SER A 271 -7.76 10.83 -14.61
N SER A 272 -8.22 10.53 -15.83
CA SER A 272 -9.49 11.06 -16.36
C SER A 272 -10.73 10.33 -15.82
N GLU A 273 -10.55 9.10 -15.31
CA GLU A 273 -11.61 8.22 -14.84
C GLU A 273 -11.80 8.26 -13.32
N LEU A 274 -10.97 8.99 -12.57
CA LEU A 274 -11.08 9.12 -11.11
C LEU A 274 -12.48 9.58 -10.66
N ASN A 275 -13.11 10.47 -11.43
CA ASN A 275 -14.46 10.97 -11.14
C ASN A 275 -15.55 9.88 -11.22
N GLN A 276 -15.26 8.71 -11.78
CA GLN A 276 -16.18 7.58 -11.88
C GLN A 276 -16.29 6.80 -10.56
N LEU A 277 -15.33 6.93 -9.66
CA LEU A 277 -15.38 6.32 -8.34
C LEU A 277 -16.42 7.03 -7.47
N LYS A 278 -17.36 6.25 -6.92
CA LYS A 278 -18.47 6.74 -6.07
C LYS A 278 -18.41 6.22 -4.64
N ILE A 279 -17.49 5.30 -4.36
CA ILE A 279 -17.20 4.78 -3.03
C ILE A 279 -16.31 5.76 -2.24
N PRO A 280 -16.28 5.68 -0.91
CA PRO A 280 -15.27 6.34 -0.09
C PRO A 280 -13.85 5.98 -0.55
N VAL A 281 -12.99 6.99 -0.71
CA VAL A 281 -11.59 6.80 -1.09
C VAL A 281 -10.66 7.57 -0.15
N LEU A 282 -9.61 6.89 0.32
CA LEU A 282 -8.45 7.51 0.96
C LEU A 282 -7.28 7.44 -0.01
N VAL A 283 -6.66 8.58 -0.30
CA VAL A 283 -5.38 8.66 -1.00
C VAL A 283 -4.30 8.98 0.04
N ILE A 284 -3.28 8.14 0.15
CA ILE A 284 -2.14 8.33 1.04
C ILE A 284 -0.91 8.64 0.20
N GLY A 285 -0.19 9.70 0.55
CA GLY A 285 1.11 10.05 -0.03
C GLY A 285 2.09 10.50 1.04
N ALA A 286 3.36 10.67 0.66
CA ALA A 286 4.38 11.13 1.60
C ALA A 286 5.30 12.20 0.99
N THR A 287 5.90 13.04 1.83
CA THR A 287 6.74 14.17 1.38
C THR A 287 7.95 13.74 0.56
N TYR A 288 8.54 12.59 0.90
CA TYR A 288 9.77 12.09 0.28
C TYR A 288 9.52 10.88 -0.63
N ASP A 289 8.29 10.72 -1.10
CA ASP A 289 7.87 9.57 -1.92
C ASP A 289 8.48 9.61 -3.34
N THR A 290 8.61 8.44 -3.96
CA THR A 290 8.89 8.30 -5.40
C THR A 290 7.71 8.74 -6.26
N MET A 291 6.53 8.81 -5.67
CA MET A 291 5.31 9.36 -6.24
C MET A 291 5.11 10.82 -5.82
N ASP A 292 4.53 11.64 -6.68
CA ASP A 292 4.30 13.06 -6.39
C ASP A 292 3.16 13.24 -5.37
N PRO A 293 3.43 13.75 -4.14
CA PRO A 293 2.38 14.02 -3.15
C PRO A 293 1.40 15.10 -3.57
N GLU A 294 1.81 16.07 -4.41
CA GLU A 294 0.89 17.08 -4.95
C GLU A 294 -0.10 16.45 -5.93
N TYR A 295 0.38 15.52 -6.77
CA TYR A 295 -0.49 14.76 -7.67
C TYR A 295 -1.47 13.88 -6.89
N MET A 296 -1.01 13.19 -5.85
CA MET A 296 -1.89 12.38 -4.99
C MET A 296 -2.92 13.24 -4.23
N SER A 297 -2.53 14.44 -3.80
CA SER A 297 -3.49 15.42 -3.27
C SER A 297 -4.52 15.81 -4.32
N TRP A 298 -4.09 16.11 -5.55
CA TRP A 298 -4.97 16.41 -6.67
C TRP A 298 -5.93 15.25 -7.00
N MET A 299 -5.46 13.99 -6.96
CA MET A 299 -6.31 12.81 -7.19
C MET A 299 -7.49 12.79 -6.23
N SER A 300 -7.26 13.06 -4.93
CA SER A 300 -8.33 13.11 -3.93
C SER A 300 -9.39 14.17 -4.25
N GLN A 301 -9.00 15.27 -4.90
CA GLN A 301 -9.92 16.34 -5.30
C GLN A 301 -10.76 15.97 -6.53
N GLN A 302 -10.31 14.98 -7.34
CA GLN A 302 -11.06 14.50 -8.51
C GLN A 302 -12.13 13.47 -8.14
N ILE A 303 -12.06 12.88 -6.94
CA ILE A 303 -12.96 11.84 -6.48
C ILE A 303 -13.92 12.43 -5.45
N LYS A 304 -15.23 12.33 -5.72
CA LYS A 304 -16.24 12.90 -4.83
C LYS A 304 -16.19 12.24 -3.45
N GLY A 305 -15.91 13.03 -2.42
CA GLY A 305 -15.90 12.58 -1.02
C GLY A 305 -14.64 11.83 -0.62
N ALA A 306 -13.61 11.81 -1.46
CA ALA A 306 -12.31 11.27 -1.08
C ALA A 306 -11.57 12.17 -0.10
N THR A 307 -10.59 11.59 0.57
CA THR A 307 -9.70 12.29 1.52
C THR A 307 -8.25 12.05 1.14
N PHE A 308 -7.39 13.00 1.46
CA PHE A 308 -5.94 12.89 1.29
C PHE A 308 -5.26 12.88 2.65
N LEU A 309 -4.35 11.92 2.84
CA LEU A 309 -3.45 11.83 3.98
C LEU A 309 -2.02 12.04 3.49
N LEU A 310 -1.37 13.09 3.98
CA LEU A 310 0.06 13.29 3.80
C LEU A 310 0.80 12.72 5.02
N CYS A 311 1.77 11.83 4.77
CA CYS A 311 2.77 11.42 5.74
C CYS A 311 3.96 12.39 5.64
N PRO A 312 4.07 13.39 6.55
CA PRO A 312 4.99 14.51 6.38
C PRO A 312 6.47 14.11 6.45
N ASN A 313 6.79 13.02 7.15
CA ASN A 313 8.17 12.55 7.35
C ASN A 313 8.50 11.34 6.47
N GLY A 314 7.47 10.70 5.91
CA GLY A 314 7.60 9.43 5.22
C GLY A 314 8.08 9.53 3.78
N SER A 315 8.40 8.36 3.23
CA SER A 315 8.68 8.15 1.80
C SER A 315 7.72 7.12 1.20
N HIS A 316 8.13 6.39 0.15
CA HIS A 316 7.25 5.41 -0.51
C HIS A 316 6.76 4.31 0.44
N MET A 317 7.58 3.95 1.44
CA MET A 317 7.25 3.00 2.49
C MET A 317 6.82 3.72 3.79
N CYS A 318 5.95 4.73 3.70
CA CYS A 318 5.52 5.51 4.87
C CYS A 318 4.78 4.72 5.96
N MET A 319 4.31 3.50 5.67
CA MET A 319 3.87 2.55 6.70
C MET A 319 5.02 2.04 7.60
N TRP A 320 6.27 2.25 7.22
CA TRP A 320 7.48 1.93 7.99
C TRP A 320 8.18 3.19 8.49
N ASP A 321 8.44 4.17 7.63
CA ASP A 321 9.26 5.34 7.98
C ASP A 321 8.47 6.57 8.45
N ASP A 322 7.13 6.48 8.53
CA ASP A 322 6.24 7.47 9.16
C ASP A 322 4.97 6.84 9.74
N GLN A 323 5.17 5.77 10.53
CA GLN A 323 4.07 4.91 11.00
C GLN A 323 2.98 5.67 11.77
N GLU A 324 3.37 6.65 12.58
CA GLU A 324 2.44 7.43 13.41
C GLU A 324 1.37 8.10 12.53
N HIS A 325 1.77 8.82 11.49
CA HIS A 325 0.84 9.48 10.58
C HIS A 325 0.08 8.47 9.71
N TYR A 326 0.79 7.46 9.19
CA TYR A 326 0.20 6.46 8.30
C TYR A 326 -0.96 5.73 8.97
N PHE A 327 -0.70 5.10 10.13
CA PHE A 327 -1.71 4.28 10.80
C PHE A 327 -2.78 5.14 11.47
N GLN A 328 -2.46 6.30 12.03
CA GLN A 328 -3.48 7.20 12.57
C GLN A 328 -4.48 7.63 11.48
N GLY A 329 -3.99 8.01 10.30
CA GLY A 329 -4.85 8.42 9.19
C GLY A 329 -5.66 7.25 8.60
N LEU A 330 -5.03 6.09 8.42
CA LEU A 330 -5.73 4.87 7.95
C LEU A 330 -6.85 4.47 8.92
N ILE A 331 -6.57 4.41 10.23
CA ILE A 331 -7.55 4.07 11.26
C ILE A 331 -8.68 5.10 11.32
N SER A 332 -8.36 6.39 11.18
CA SER A 332 -9.36 7.46 11.15
C SER A 332 -10.34 7.31 9.98
N PHE A 333 -9.85 6.89 8.81
CA PHE A 333 -10.71 6.59 7.66
C PHE A 333 -11.71 5.47 7.96
N PHE A 334 -11.28 4.37 8.58
CA PHE A 334 -12.19 3.29 9.01
C PHE A 334 -13.22 3.72 10.05
N ARG A 335 -12.88 4.66 10.94
CA ARG A 335 -13.79 5.14 12.00
C ARG A 335 -14.85 6.09 11.42
N ASN A 336 -14.48 6.98 10.51
CA ASN A 336 -15.41 7.96 9.93
C ASN A 336 -16.50 7.31 9.07
N GLU A 337 -16.19 6.21 8.38
CA GLU A 337 -17.16 5.46 7.56
C GLU A 337 -18.16 4.64 8.39
N LEU A 338 -17.99 4.52 9.71
CA LEU A 338 -19.03 3.94 10.59
C LEU A 338 -20.06 5.00 11.05
N SER A 339 -19.76 6.27 10.85
CA SER A 339 -20.60 7.40 11.32
C SER A 339 -21.54 7.95 10.24
N ARG A 340 -21.45 7.44 9.02
CA ARG A 340 -22.30 7.74 7.87
C ARG A 340 -23.24 6.57 7.61
#